data_AF-A0AA45MFL2-F1
#
_entry.id   AF-A0AA45MFL2-F1
#
_cell.length_a   1.000
_cell.length_b   1.000
_cell.length_c   1.000
_cell.angle_alpha   90.00
_cell.angle_beta   90.00
_cell.angle_gamma   90.00
#
_symmetry.space_group_name_H-M   'P 1'
#
loop_
_entity.id
_entity.type
_entity.pdbx_description
1 polymer ?
#
loop_
_entity_poly.entity_id
_entity_poly.type
_entity_poly.pdbx_seq_one_letter_code
_entity_poly.pdbx_strand_id
1 'polypeptide(L)'
;MRFAAALPLSIIVAGAGASQARVKLEFHSAFLMNLHHFLYNLGVHPDQLEKISWTAAPSADEMAALRSAVAWYHDNYAKRDLLFGDQMASIKTALSVADTRRDTSGLALPPQLAATLDSVAPMYARCIWAQQDASNQQWIAEAKRLDERYGAEVQEGVARYLQTPFPLTPIRIDIVVETGKRQGAYTDTQAVIPSGRPGYQGLASLEMVYHEISHIASTEKLEDAIEARLKATQRKPDSDLWHVVQFYTVGAVVKDAYKRRDGIDYETYADKGGVYKGYWAPLAPLVESEWRAYMDGKQTFDQAVVHMVNRLPAA
;
A
#
# COMPACT_ATOMS: atom_id res chain seq x y z
N MET A 1 63.59 -7.93 -37.46
CA MET A 1 63.74 -7.82 -35.99
C MET A 1 63.23 -6.44 -35.60
N ARG A 2 61.94 -6.15 -35.34
CA ARG A 2 60.99 -6.63 -34.31
C ARG A 2 61.60 -6.68 -32.91
N PHE A 3 61.31 -5.67 -32.08
CA PHE A 3 60.61 -5.81 -30.80
C PHE A 3 59.97 -4.45 -30.46
N ALA A 4 58.65 -4.37 -30.58
CA ALA A 4 57.83 -3.29 -30.03
C ALA A 4 57.26 -3.79 -28.69
N ALA A 5 57.55 -3.08 -27.61
CA ALA A 5 57.02 -3.39 -26.29
C ALA A 5 55.55 -2.95 -26.21
N ALA A 6 54.65 -3.91 -26.00
CA ALA A 6 53.24 -3.65 -25.72
C ALA A 6 53.08 -3.33 -24.22
N LEU A 7 52.50 -2.16 -23.91
CA LEU A 7 51.98 -1.85 -22.59
C LEU A 7 50.68 -2.63 -22.35
N PRO A 8 50.45 -3.21 -21.16
CA PRO A 8 49.19 -3.88 -20.87
C PRO A 8 48.08 -2.83 -20.66
N LEU A 9 46.99 -3.02 -21.40
CA LEU A 9 45.72 -2.32 -21.19
C LEU A 9 45.15 -2.82 -19.86
N SER A 10 45.20 -2.00 -18.81
CA SER A 10 44.45 -2.25 -17.59
C SER A 10 42.96 -2.05 -17.88
N ILE A 11 42.22 -3.16 -17.93
CA ILE A 11 40.76 -3.15 -17.93
C ILE A 11 40.33 -2.63 -16.56
N ILE A 12 39.80 -1.41 -16.51
CA ILE A 12 39.04 -0.91 -15.37
C ILE A 12 37.75 -1.71 -15.36
N VAL A 13 37.68 -2.71 -14.49
CA VAL A 13 36.41 -3.33 -14.11
C VAL A 13 35.63 -2.24 -13.39
N ALA A 14 34.60 -1.70 -14.03
CA ALA A 14 33.64 -0.81 -13.40
C ALA A 14 33.14 -1.49 -12.12
N GLY A 15 33.40 -0.86 -10.98
CA GLY A 15 33.06 -1.38 -9.68
C GLY A 15 31.59 -1.75 -9.59
N ALA A 16 31.30 -2.82 -8.86
CA ALA A 16 29.97 -3.15 -8.38
C ALA A 16 29.28 -1.87 -7.89
N GLY A 17 28.18 -1.51 -8.54
CA GLY A 17 27.44 -0.29 -8.25
C GLY A 17 27.15 -0.19 -6.75
N ALA A 18 27.41 0.98 -6.18
CA ALA A 18 26.98 1.28 -4.82
C ALA A 18 25.50 0.92 -4.69
N SER A 19 25.18 -0.01 -3.78
CA SER A 19 23.80 -0.38 -3.49
C SER A 19 23.04 0.90 -3.17
N GLN A 20 22.05 1.22 -4.02
CA GLN A 20 21.18 2.36 -3.78
C GLN A 20 20.54 2.16 -2.40
N ALA A 21 20.63 3.18 -1.54
CA ALA A 21 20.16 3.06 -0.17
C ALA A 21 18.71 2.53 -0.14
N ARG A 22 18.49 1.42 0.58
CA ARG A 22 17.16 0.82 0.74
C ARG A 22 16.31 1.71 1.64
N VAL A 23 15.05 1.89 1.27
CA VAL A 23 14.08 2.48 2.19
C VAL A 23 13.92 1.57 3.41
N LYS A 24 13.86 2.15 4.61
CA LYS A 24 13.60 1.39 5.83
C LYS A 24 12.10 1.26 6.02
N LEU A 25 11.60 0.03 6.03
CA LEU A 25 10.18 -0.26 6.28
C LEU A 25 9.97 -0.63 7.76
N GLU A 26 9.06 0.09 8.42
CA GLU A 26 8.71 -0.11 9.83
C GLU A 26 7.29 -0.65 9.92
N PHE A 27 7.17 -1.97 10.05
CA PHE A 27 5.88 -2.65 10.17
C PHE A 27 5.38 -2.66 11.61
N HIS A 28 4.12 -2.30 11.80
CA HIS A 28 3.46 -2.21 13.10
C HIS A 28 2.14 -2.98 13.12
N SER A 29 1.87 -3.61 14.26
CA SER A 29 0.54 -4.16 14.59
C SER A 29 0.06 -3.47 15.86
N ALA A 30 -0.34 -2.20 15.70
CA ALA A 30 -0.70 -1.38 16.84
C ALA A 30 -2.14 -1.65 17.30
N PHE A 31 -2.31 -1.87 18.61
CA PHE A 31 -3.61 -2.23 19.18
C PHE A 31 -4.68 -1.18 18.97
N LEU A 32 -4.39 0.10 19.26
CA LEU A 32 -5.39 1.15 19.12
C LEU A 32 -5.72 1.42 17.63
N MET A 33 -4.74 1.26 16.74
CA MET A 33 -4.96 1.33 15.30
C MET A 33 -5.89 0.22 14.81
N ASN A 34 -5.68 -1.01 15.28
CA ASN A 34 -6.52 -2.15 14.95
C ASN A 34 -7.91 -2.04 15.58
N LEU A 35 -8.02 -1.59 16.83
CA LEU A 35 -9.31 -1.34 17.48
C LEU A 35 -10.13 -0.29 16.72
N HIS A 36 -9.50 0.81 16.31
CA HIS A 36 -10.14 1.84 15.50
C HIS A 36 -10.68 1.26 14.19
N HIS A 37 -9.85 0.51 13.47
CA HIS A 37 -10.25 -0.11 12.20
C HIS A 37 -11.29 -1.23 12.36
N PHE A 38 -11.24 -1.98 13.46
CA PHE A 38 -12.25 -2.97 13.83
C PHE A 38 -13.62 -2.32 13.99
N LEU A 39 -13.71 -1.23 14.76
CA LEU A 39 -14.96 -0.49 14.95
C LEU A 39 -15.40 0.23 13.67
N TYR A 40 -14.45 0.79 12.90
CA TYR A 40 -14.74 1.42 11.62
C TYR A 40 -15.35 0.42 10.63
N ASN A 41 -14.73 -0.75 10.46
CA ASN A 41 -15.21 -1.81 9.59
C ASN A 41 -16.62 -2.28 10.00
N LEU A 42 -16.86 -2.49 11.30
CA LEU A 42 -18.21 -2.84 11.79
C LEU A 42 -19.20 -1.69 11.64
N GLY A 43 -18.76 -0.43 11.72
CA GLY A 43 -19.60 0.73 11.46
C GLY A 43 -20.04 0.80 9.99
N VAL A 44 -19.19 0.41 9.04
CA VAL A 44 -19.54 0.33 7.61
C VAL A 44 -20.35 -0.94 7.31
N HIS A 45 -20.05 -2.05 7.98
CA HIS A 45 -20.62 -3.38 7.74
C HIS A 45 -21.13 -4.01 9.05
N PRO A 46 -22.23 -3.50 9.62
CA PRO A 46 -22.72 -3.94 10.93
C PRO A 46 -23.16 -5.41 10.96
N ASP A 47 -23.53 -5.97 9.81
CA ASP A 47 -23.87 -7.40 9.66
C ASP A 47 -22.68 -8.34 9.92
N GLN A 48 -21.45 -7.83 9.86
CA GLN A 48 -20.25 -8.62 10.15
C GLN A 48 -20.08 -8.88 11.65
N LEU A 49 -20.72 -8.12 12.54
CA LEU A 49 -20.62 -8.32 13.98
C LEU A 49 -21.01 -9.75 14.38
N GLU A 50 -22.06 -10.31 13.76
CA GLU A 50 -22.56 -11.66 14.03
C GLU A 50 -21.67 -12.76 13.42
N LYS A 51 -20.75 -12.41 12.52
CA LYS A 51 -19.84 -13.33 11.82
C LYS A 51 -18.48 -13.43 12.51
N ILE A 52 -18.24 -12.63 13.55
CA ILE A 52 -16.97 -12.61 14.26
C ILE A 52 -16.78 -13.94 14.99
N SER A 53 -15.63 -14.57 14.73
CA SER A 53 -15.13 -15.67 15.54
C SER A 53 -14.38 -15.11 16.74
N TRP A 54 -15.00 -15.20 17.91
CA TRP A 54 -14.41 -14.70 19.16
C TRP A 54 -13.42 -15.71 19.74
N THR A 55 -12.25 -15.23 20.17
CA THR A 55 -11.28 -16.03 20.95
C THR A 55 -11.85 -16.35 22.34
N ALA A 56 -12.52 -15.37 22.95
CA ALA A 56 -13.29 -15.55 24.17
C ALA A 56 -14.64 -14.86 24.01
N ALA A 57 -15.72 -15.51 24.46
CA ALA A 57 -17.05 -14.93 24.37
C ALA A 57 -17.11 -13.60 25.15
N PRO A 58 -17.58 -12.51 24.52
CA PRO A 58 -17.92 -11.29 25.25
C PRO A 58 -19.17 -11.53 26.12
N SER A 59 -19.22 -10.90 27.29
CA SER A 59 -20.42 -10.86 28.13
C SER A 59 -21.53 -10.04 27.48
N ALA A 60 -22.74 -10.11 28.04
CA ALA A 60 -23.88 -9.32 27.54
C ALA A 60 -23.61 -7.81 27.60
N ASP A 61 -23.02 -7.32 28.69
CA ASP A 61 -22.71 -5.89 28.87
C ASP A 61 -21.61 -5.43 27.90
N GLU A 62 -20.59 -6.26 27.68
CA GLU A 62 -19.54 -6.00 26.69
C GLU A 62 -20.07 -5.99 25.25
N MET A 63 -20.98 -6.91 24.91
CA MET A 63 -21.65 -6.89 23.61
C MET A 63 -22.53 -5.66 23.45
N ALA A 64 -23.23 -5.22 24.50
CA ALA A 64 -24.02 -4.00 24.47
C ALA A 64 -23.13 -2.77 24.23
N ALA A 65 -22.02 -2.65 24.95
CA ALA A 65 -21.03 -1.59 24.77
C ALA A 65 -20.45 -1.58 23.34
N LEU A 66 -20.11 -2.76 22.80
CA LEU A 66 -19.64 -2.89 21.42
C LEU A 66 -20.70 -2.43 20.41
N ARG A 67 -21.95 -2.87 20.55
CA ARG A 67 -23.03 -2.44 19.64
C ARG A 67 -23.23 -0.93 19.69
N SER A 68 -23.17 -0.32 20.87
CA SER A 68 -23.22 1.15 21.03
C SER A 68 -22.04 1.84 20.34
N ALA A 69 -20.81 1.33 20.52
CA ALA A 69 -19.62 1.86 19.84
C ALA A 69 -19.73 1.75 18.32
N VAL A 70 -20.18 0.60 17.80
CA VAL A 70 -20.39 0.36 16.36
C VAL A 70 -21.44 1.31 15.78
N ALA A 71 -22.58 1.49 16.46
CA ALA A 71 -23.61 2.44 16.03
C ALA A 71 -23.06 3.87 15.99
N TRP A 72 -22.26 4.27 16.99
CA TRP A 72 -21.61 5.57 16.99
C TRP A 72 -20.62 5.73 15.83
N TYR A 73 -19.82 4.69 15.50
CA TYR A 73 -18.93 4.70 14.34
C TYR A 73 -19.70 4.78 13.02
N HIS A 74 -20.82 4.07 12.89
CA HIS A 74 -21.72 4.16 11.74
C HIS A 74 -22.18 5.61 11.52
N ASP A 75 -22.66 6.28 12.58
CA ASP A 75 -23.23 7.62 12.46
C ASP A 75 -22.19 8.72 12.25
N ASN A 76 -20.96 8.52 12.76
CA ASN A 76 -19.94 9.58 12.77
C ASN A 76 -18.80 9.36 11.78
N TYR A 77 -18.47 8.12 11.40
CA TYR A 77 -17.27 7.80 10.64
C TYR A 77 -17.49 6.93 9.39
N ALA A 78 -18.52 6.08 9.32
CA ALA A 78 -18.68 5.13 8.22
C ALA A 78 -18.77 5.78 6.83
N LYS A 79 -19.24 7.03 6.74
CA LYS A 79 -19.31 7.79 5.48
C LYS A 79 -18.06 8.64 5.19
N ARG A 80 -17.09 8.66 6.10
CA ARG A 80 -15.92 9.55 5.99
C ARG A 80 -14.84 8.93 5.11
N ASP A 81 -14.09 9.82 4.47
CA ASP A 81 -12.88 9.42 3.76
C ASP A 81 -11.72 9.23 4.74
N LEU A 82 -11.08 8.05 4.71
CA LEU A 82 -9.95 7.71 5.59
C LEU A 82 -8.65 8.40 5.16
N LEU A 83 -8.58 8.85 3.91
CA LEU A 83 -7.39 9.40 3.28
C LEU A 83 -7.49 10.92 3.09
N PHE A 84 -8.62 11.43 2.58
CA PHE A 84 -8.76 12.84 2.18
C PHE A 84 -9.46 13.76 3.19
N GLY A 85 -9.77 13.25 4.39
CA GLY A 85 -10.33 14.06 5.47
C GLY A 85 -9.27 14.43 6.51
N ASP A 86 -9.02 15.72 6.73
CA ASP A 86 -8.04 16.23 7.73
C ASP A 86 -8.18 15.58 9.11
N GLN A 87 -9.43 15.29 9.50
CA GLN A 87 -9.72 14.63 10.76
C GLN A 87 -9.27 13.16 10.79
N MET A 88 -9.42 12.41 9.70
CA MET A 88 -9.01 11.00 9.64
C MET A 88 -7.49 10.85 9.61
N ALA A 89 -6.80 11.71 8.86
CA ALA A 89 -5.33 11.77 8.88
C ALA A 89 -4.79 12.10 10.28
N SER A 90 -5.42 13.06 10.98
CA SER A 90 -5.08 13.42 12.36
C SER A 90 -5.34 12.27 13.34
N ILE A 91 -6.46 11.56 13.21
CA ILE A 91 -6.77 10.38 14.03
C ILE A 91 -5.74 9.30 13.82
N LYS A 92 -5.42 8.96 12.56
CA LYS A 92 -4.41 7.96 12.24
C LYS A 92 -3.06 8.32 12.90
N THR A 93 -2.61 9.55 12.71
CA THR A 93 -1.36 10.03 13.32
C THR A 93 -1.37 9.90 14.84
N ALA A 94 -2.48 10.27 15.50
CA ALA A 94 -2.62 10.15 16.96
C ALA A 94 -2.68 8.69 17.45
N LEU A 95 -3.11 7.75 16.60
CA LEU A 95 -3.15 6.30 16.89
C LEU A 95 -1.85 5.58 16.53
N SER A 96 -0.98 6.18 15.73
CA SER A 96 0.37 5.69 15.36
C SER A 96 1.36 5.84 16.52
N VAL A 97 1.07 5.17 17.62
CA VAL A 97 1.86 5.16 18.86
C VAL A 97 2.43 3.77 19.13
N ALA A 98 3.01 3.55 20.31
CA ALA A 98 3.54 2.25 20.70
C ALA A 98 2.51 1.12 20.54
N ASP A 99 2.90 0.03 19.89
CA ASP A 99 2.00 -1.07 19.52
C ASP A 99 1.28 -1.70 20.72
N THR A 100 1.92 -1.66 21.90
CA THR A 100 1.42 -2.21 23.16
C THR A 100 0.52 -1.26 23.95
N ARG A 101 0.32 -0.02 23.50
CA ARG A 101 -0.57 0.93 24.18
C ARG A 101 -2.02 0.43 24.16
N ARG A 102 -2.77 0.66 25.25
CA ARG A 102 -4.15 0.15 25.41
C ARG A 102 -5.20 1.21 25.73
N ASP A 103 -4.78 2.41 26.13
CA ASP A 103 -5.65 3.53 26.45
C ASP A 103 -5.35 4.75 25.58
N THR A 104 -6.29 5.68 25.49
CA THR A 104 -6.16 6.90 24.69
C THR A 104 -5.61 8.12 25.46
N SER A 105 -5.13 7.95 26.71
CA SER A 105 -4.82 9.07 27.60
C SER A 105 -3.71 9.98 27.06
N GLY A 106 -4.02 11.25 26.82
CA GLY A 106 -3.04 12.22 26.28
C GLY A 106 -2.74 12.05 24.78
N LEU A 107 -3.51 11.22 24.06
CA LEU A 107 -3.51 11.23 22.60
C LEU A 107 -4.35 12.41 22.10
N ALA A 108 -3.94 13.01 20.99
CA ALA A 108 -4.66 14.12 20.35
C ALA A 108 -5.90 13.62 19.55
N LEU A 109 -6.80 12.92 20.23
CA LEU A 109 -8.05 12.40 19.66
C LEU A 109 -9.24 13.26 20.06
N PRO A 110 -10.30 13.34 19.22
CA PRO A 110 -11.59 13.86 19.64
C PRO A 110 -12.07 13.16 20.92
N PRO A 111 -12.54 13.90 21.95
CA PRO A 111 -12.87 13.32 23.26
C PRO A 111 -13.88 12.15 23.20
N GLN A 112 -14.89 12.25 22.34
CA GLN A 112 -15.88 11.19 22.15
C GLN A 112 -15.28 9.95 21.47
N LEU A 113 -14.31 10.14 20.57
CA LEU A 113 -13.58 9.02 19.96
C LEU A 113 -12.72 8.30 21.00
N ALA A 114 -11.96 9.06 21.79
CA ALA A 114 -11.17 8.56 22.90
C ALA A 114 -12.02 7.72 23.87
N ALA A 115 -13.11 8.31 24.37
CA ALA A 115 -14.04 7.62 25.27
C ALA A 115 -14.65 6.35 24.64
N THR A 116 -14.99 6.39 23.35
CA THR A 116 -15.55 5.22 22.65
C THR A 116 -14.52 4.10 22.57
N LEU A 117 -13.28 4.40 22.15
CA LEU A 117 -12.19 3.42 22.09
C LEU A 117 -11.91 2.82 23.48
N ASP A 118 -11.75 3.65 24.50
CA ASP A 118 -11.44 3.20 25.85
C ASP A 118 -12.56 2.32 26.45
N SER A 119 -13.83 2.58 26.11
CA SER A 119 -14.97 1.80 26.63
C SER A 119 -15.01 0.35 26.14
N VAL A 120 -14.46 0.06 24.95
CA VAL A 120 -14.44 -1.29 24.38
C VAL A 120 -13.06 -1.93 24.35
N ALA A 121 -11.99 -1.17 24.63
CA ALA A 121 -10.62 -1.66 24.63
C ALA A 121 -10.39 -2.90 25.52
N PRO A 122 -10.90 -2.98 26.76
CA PRO A 122 -10.72 -4.18 27.61
C PRO A 122 -11.35 -5.44 27.00
N MET A 123 -12.56 -5.33 26.46
CA MET A 123 -13.23 -6.42 25.77
C MET A 123 -12.45 -6.83 24.53
N TYR A 124 -12.09 -5.88 23.68
CA TYR A 124 -11.35 -6.15 22.45
C TYR A 124 -10.02 -6.87 22.73
N ALA A 125 -9.28 -6.41 23.74
CA ALA A 125 -8.04 -7.03 24.19
C ALA A 125 -8.22 -8.51 24.58
N ARG A 126 -9.30 -8.84 25.30
CA ARG A 126 -9.57 -10.19 25.80
C ARG A 126 -10.20 -11.10 24.75
N CYS A 127 -11.13 -10.58 23.96
CA CYS A 127 -12.04 -11.38 23.15
C CYS A 127 -11.53 -11.63 21.74
N ILE A 128 -10.67 -10.77 21.18
CA ILE A 128 -10.32 -10.87 19.75
C ILE A 128 -8.91 -10.39 19.38
N TRP A 129 -8.29 -9.49 20.16
CA TRP A 129 -7.00 -8.89 19.81
C TRP A 129 -5.90 -9.93 19.57
N ALA A 130 -5.78 -10.95 20.42
CA ALA A 130 -4.75 -11.97 20.27
C ALA A 130 -4.80 -12.68 18.91
N GLN A 131 -6.00 -12.96 18.39
CA GLN A 131 -6.18 -13.57 17.08
C GLN A 131 -5.85 -12.59 15.94
N GLN A 132 -6.29 -11.33 16.06
CA GLN A 132 -6.04 -10.31 15.04
C GLN A 132 -4.56 -9.94 14.96
N ASP A 133 -3.90 -9.76 16.10
CA ASP A 133 -2.46 -9.52 16.16
C ASP A 133 -1.69 -10.70 15.60
N ALA A 134 -2.04 -11.95 15.94
CA ALA A 134 -1.41 -13.12 15.36
C ALA A 134 -1.52 -13.15 13.82
N SER A 135 -2.68 -12.80 13.26
CA SER A 135 -2.87 -12.67 11.81
C SER A 135 -1.98 -11.57 11.22
N ASN A 136 -1.94 -10.40 11.86
CA ASN A 136 -1.09 -9.29 11.42
C ASN A 136 0.40 -9.67 11.48
N GLN A 137 0.86 -10.29 12.56
CA GLN A 137 2.25 -10.71 12.73
C GLN A 137 2.65 -11.77 11.69
N GLN A 138 1.77 -12.71 11.35
CA GLN A 138 2.01 -13.67 10.26
C GLN A 138 2.17 -12.96 8.92
N TRP A 139 1.29 -11.99 8.62
CA TRP A 139 1.39 -11.19 7.40
C TRP A 139 2.70 -10.37 7.38
N ILE A 140 3.05 -9.71 8.49
CA ILE A 140 4.29 -8.93 8.64
C ILE A 140 5.52 -9.81 8.44
N ALA A 141 5.54 -11.01 9.02
CA ALA A 141 6.66 -11.94 8.88
C ALA A 141 6.86 -12.34 7.41
N GLU A 142 5.79 -12.62 6.68
CA GLU A 142 5.86 -12.95 5.26
C GLU A 142 6.32 -11.75 4.42
N ALA A 143 5.75 -10.56 4.66
CA ALA A 143 6.14 -9.34 3.95
C ALA A 143 7.63 -9.01 4.17
N LYS A 144 8.13 -9.10 5.42
CA LYS A 144 9.56 -8.91 5.73
C LYS A 144 10.43 -9.94 5.03
N ARG A 145 10.05 -11.22 5.06
CA ARG A 145 10.79 -12.29 4.38
C ARG A 145 10.90 -12.06 2.88
N LEU A 146 9.83 -11.57 2.25
CA LEU A 146 9.83 -11.25 0.82
C LEU A 146 10.65 -9.99 0.53
N ASP A 147 10.54 -8.95 1.37
CA ASP A 147 11.30 -7.71 1.23
C ASP A 147 12.82 -7.92 1.39
N GLU A 148 13.22 -8.76 2.35
CA GLU A 148 14.62 -9.16 2.55
C GLU A 148 15.18 -9.88 1.31
N ARG A 149 14.35 -10.66 0.62
CA ARG A 149 14.78 -11.49 -0.51
C ARG A 149 14.73 -10.79 -1.86
N TYR A 150 13.74 -9.93 -2.08
CA TYR A 150 13.45 -9.36 -3.41
C TYR A 150 13.31 -7.83 -3.40
N GLY A 151 13.21 -7.21 -2.23
CA GLY A 151 12.88 -5.79 -2.13
C GLY A 151 13.93 -4.88 -2.75
N ALA A 152 15.19 -5.33 -2.90
CA ALA A 152 16.23 -4.49 -3.48
C ALA A 152 16.00 -4.29 -4.98
N GLU A 153 15.75 -5.40 -5.68
CA GLU A 153 15.41 -5.38 -7.10
C GLU A 153 14.06 -4.72 -7.34
N VAL A 154 13.10 -4.91 -6.44
CA VAL A 154 11.78 -4.29 -6.55
C VAL A 154 11.88 -2.78 -6.39
N GLN A 155 12.56 -2.30 -5.35
CA GLN A 155 12.78 -0.87 -5.11
C GLN A 155 13.49 -0.22 -6.30
N GLU A 156 14.59 -0.82 -6.75
CA GLU A 156 15.35 -0.30 -7.88
C GLU A 156 14.52 -0.30 -9.16
N GLY A 157 13.76 -1.37 -9.41
CA GLY A 157 12.89 -1.50 -10.57
C GLY A 157 11.79 -0.45 -10.61
N VAL A 158 11.06 -0.29 -9.52
CA VAL A 158 9.98 0.71 -9.42
C VAL A 158 10.55 2.12 -9.56
N ALA A 159 11.63 2.46 -8.86
CA ALA A 159 12.26 3.77 -8.95
C ALA A 159 12.79 4.06 -10.36
N ARG A 160 13.33 3.06 -11.06
CA ARG A 160 13.81 3.18 -12.43
C ARG A 160 12.67 3.53 -13.38
N TYR A 161 11.55 2.82 -13.31
CA TYR A 161 10.46 3.00 -14.26
C TYR A 161 9.60 4.23 -13.96
N LEU A 162 9.31 4.51 -12.69
CA LEU A 162 8.60 5.74 -12.30
C LEU A 162 9.51 6.99 -12.32
N GLN A 163 10.82 6.79 -12.46
CA GLN A 163 11.86 7.84 -12.52
C GLN A 163 11.94 8.73 -11.27
N THR A 164 11.47 8.22 -10.13
CA THR A 164 11.53 8.88 -8.82
C THR A 164 11.97 7.86 -7.77
N PRO A 165 12.98 8.16 -6.94
CA PRO A 165 13.39 7.27 -5.86
C PRO A 165 12.39 7.26 -4.70
N PHE A 166 12.38 6.16 -3.94
CA PHE A 166 11.70 6.11 -2.65
C PHE A 166 12.38 7.05 -1.64
N PRO A 167 11.65 7.56 -0.63
CA PRO A 167 12.23 8.39 0.40
C PRO A 167 13.25 7.59 1.22
N LEU A 168 14.29 8.28 1.70
CA LEU A 168 15.30 7.68 2.58
C LEU A 168 14.88 7.68 4.06
N THR A 169 13.80 8.39 4.39
CA THR A 169 13.20 8.35 5.73
C THR A 169 12.49 7.01 5.94
N PRO A 170 12.53 6.46 7.17
CA PRO A 170 11.74 5.27 7.48
C PRO A 170 10.27 5.47 7.19
N ILE A 171 9.64 4.48 6.56
CA ILE A 171 8.21 4.48 6.26
C ILE A 171 7.50 3.60 7.27
N ARG A 172 6.57 4.18 8.01
CA ARG A 172 5.66 3.44 8.89
C ARG A 172 4.58 2.75 8.07
N ILE A 173 4.38 1.46 8.32
CA ILE A 173 3.34 0.62 7.71
C ILE A 173 2.54 -0.02 8.85
N ASP A 174 1.31 0.45 9.05
CA ASP A 174 0.39 -0.14 10.03
C ASP A 174 -0.40 -1.27 9.38
N ILE A 175 -0.32 -2.46 9.98
CA ILE A 175 -1.08 -3.62 9.57
C ILE A 175 -2.33 -3.75 10.45
N VAL A 176 -3.47 -3.79 9.78
CA VAL A 176 -4.78 -3.97 10.40
C VAL A 176 -5.48 -5.18 9.79
N VAL A 177 -6.49 -5.76 10.43
CA VAL A 177 -7.18 -6.91 9.81
C VAL A 177 -8.05 -6.46 8.63
N GLU A 178 -8.83 -5.39 8.80
CA GLU A 178 -9.68 -4.82 7.76
C GLU A 178 -9.64 -3.30 7.79
N THR A 179 -9.94 -2.65 6.66
CA THR A 179 -10.03 -1.19 6.55
C THR A 179 -11.45 -0.67 6.33
N GLY A 180 -12.45 -1.56 6.26
CA GLY A 180 -13.86 -1.19 6.07
C GLY A 180 -14.22 -0.60 4.70
N LYS A 181 -13.28 -0.53 3.75
CA LYS A 181 -13.52 0.02 2.41
C LYS A 181 -13.05 -0.91 1.31
N ARG A 182 -13.79 -1.02 0.20
CA ARG A 182 -13.45 -1.90 -0.92
C ARG A 182 -12.03 -1.69 -1.47
N GLN A 183 -11.54 -0.46 -1.45
CA GLN A 183 -10.20 -0.07 -1.89
C GLN A 183 -9.08 -0.85 -1.19
N GLY A 184 -9.27 -1.22 0.09
CA GLY A 184 -8.29 -1.98 0.86
C GLY A 184 -7.31 -1.08 1.56
N ALA A 185 -6.05 -1.11 1.16
CA ALA A 185 -5.02 -0.26 1.74
C ALA A 185 -5.20 1.23 1.37
N TYR A 186 -4.55 2.09 2.15
CA TYR A 186 -4.48 3.52 1.87
C TYR A 186 -3.18 4.11 2.44
N THR A 187 -2.67 5.16 1.80
CA THR A 187 -1.36 5.73 2.12
C THR A 187 -1.37 7.25 2.00
N ASP A 188 -0.81 7.94 3.00
CA ASP A 188 -0.41 9.36 2.94
C ASP A 188 1.11 9.49 3.15
N THR A 189 1.57 9.92 4.34
CA THR A 189 2.96 9.81 4.80
C THR A 189 3.25 8.46 5.47
N GLN A 190 2.20 7.70 5.81
CA GLN A 190 2.27 6.32 6.29
C GLN A 190 1.23 5.44 5.57
N ALA A 191 1.56 4.16 5.41
CA ALA A 191 0.67 3.17 4.80
C ALA A 191 -0.15 2.43 5.86
N VAL A 192 -1.39 2.09 5.52
CA VAL A 192 -2.24 1.17 6.29
C VAL A 192 -2.68 0.03 5.39
N ILE A 193 -2.32 -1.20 5.74
CA ILE A 193 -2.53 -2.39 4.89
C ILE A 193 -3.36 -3.44 5.62
N PRO A 194 -4.46 -3.95 5.02
CA PRO A 194 -5.27 -5.01 5.60
C PRO A 194 -4.63 -6.40 5.43
N SER A 195 -4.33 -7.08 6.54
CA SER A 195 -3.84 -8.47 6.57
C SER A 195 -4.94 -9.51 6.32
N GLY A 196 -6.20 -9.17 6.66
CA GLY A 196 -7.35 -10.06 6.57
C GLY A 196 -7.82 -10.32 5.15
N ARG A 197 -7.36 -9.54 4.17
CA ARG A 197 -7.76 -9.67 2.77
C ARG A 197 -7.05 -10.83 2.08
N PRO A 198 -7.79 -11.83 1.56
CA PRO A 198 -7.16 -12.97 0.88
C PRO A 198 -6.29 -12.56 -0.31
N GLY A 199 -6.65 -11.48 -1.01
CA GLY A 199 -5.87 -10.96 -2.14
C GLY A 199 -4.53 -10.33 -1.77
N TYR A 200 -4.31 -9.97 -0.50
CA TYR A 200 -3.11 -9.27 -0.03
C TYR A 200 -2.10 -10.22 0.63
N GLN A 201 -2.41 -11.52 0.70
CA GLN A 201 -1.64 -12.51 1.44
C GLN A 201 -0.60 -13.23 0.54
N GLY A 202 0.38 -13.88 1.19
CA GLY A 202 1.43 -14.63 0.51
C GLY A 202 2.29 -13.73 -0.38
N LEU A 203 2.60 -14.18 -1.60
CA LEU A 203 3.45 -13.46 -2.55
C LEU A 203 2.94 -12.05 -2.89
N ALA A 204 1.63 -11.81 -2.81
CA ALA A 204 1.05 -10.50 -3.08
C ALA A 204 1.37 -9.46 -2.01
N SER A 205 1.78 -9.87 -0.80
CA SER A 205 2.13 -8.92 0.26
C SER A 205 3.28 -7.99 -0.14
N LEU A 206 4.30 -8.49 -0.85
CA LEU A 206 5.39 -7.65 -1.37
C LEU A 206 4.89 -6.64 -2.40
N GLU A 207 4.05 -7.08 -3.35
CA GLU A 207 3.46 -6.19 -4.36
C GLU A 207 2.64 -5.09 -3.68
N MET A 208 1.81 -5.44 -2.69
CA MET A 208 1.01 -4.46 -1.98
C MET A 208 1.85 -3.50 -1.13
N VAL A 209 2.91 -3.98 -0.46
CA VAL A 209 3.84 -3.08 0.27
C VAL A 209 4.43 -2.05 -0.68
N TYR A 210 5.01 -2.49 -1.80
CA TYR A 210 5.66 -1.59 -2.74
C TYR A 210 4.69 -0.70 -3.50
N HIS A 211 3.48 -1.17 -3.76
CA HIS A 211 2.40 -0.38 -4.32
C HIS A 211 2.05 0.78 -3.38
N GLU A 212 1.76 0.47 -2.12
CA GLU A 212 1.35 1.46 -1.13
C GLU A 212 2.44 2.49 -0.86
N ILE A 213 3.68 2.08 -0.58
CA ILE A 213 4.74 3.03 -0.29
C ILE A 213 5.17 3.87 -1.51
N SER A 214 4.79 3.46 -2.73
CA SER A 214 5.04 4.28 -3.93
C SER A 214 4.20 5.55 -3.96
N HIS A 215 3.02 5.55 -3.32
CA HIS A 215 2.17 6.75 -3.20
C HIS A 215 2.83 7.89 -2.42
N ILE A 216 3.83 7.61 -1.58
CA ILE A 216 4.46 8.62 -0.71
C ILE A 216 5.31 9.61 -1.52
N ALA A 217 5.97 9.15 -2.59
CA ALA A 217 6.87 9.99 -3.38
C ALA A 217 7.14 9.42 -4.78
N SER A 218 7.21 8.10 -4.93
CA SER A 218 7.67 7.47 -6.18
C SER A 218 6.73 7.73 -7.37
N THR A 219 5.47 8.10 -7.15
CA THR A 219 4.50 8.42 -8.21
C THR A 219 4.49 9.90 -8.62
N GLU A 220 5.08 10.83 -7.85
CA GLU A 220 4.96 12.29 -8.06
C GLU A 220 5.26 12.71 -9.50
N LYS A 221 6.40 12.27 -10.06
CA LYS A 221 6.80 12.65 -11.42
C LYS A 221 5.82 12.14 -12.48
N LEU A 222 5.25 10.96 -12.29
CA LEU A 222 4.26 10.39 -13.20
C LEU A 222 2.95 11.18 -13.14
N GLU A 223 2.49 11.49 -11.93
CA GLU A 223 1.30 12.31 -11.69
C GLU A 223 1.47 13.69 -12.34
N ASP A 224 2.57 14.39 -12.04
CA ASP A 224 2.90 15.71 -12.60
C ASP A 224 2.94 15.70 -14.13
N ALA A 225 3.57 14.69 -14.74
CA ALA A 225 3.69 14.58 -16.18
C ALA A 225 2.34 14.32 -16.86
N ILE A 226 1.50 13.47 -16.26
CA ILE A 226 0.13 13.20 -16.74
C ILE A 226 -0.73 14.45 -16.61
N GLU A 227 -0.71 15.13 -15.45
CA GLU A 227 -1.48 16.36 -15.22
C GLU A 227 -1.07 17.47 -16.20
N ALA A 228 0.24 17.70 -16.34
CA ALA A 228 0.76 18.70 -17.28
C ALA A 228 0.30 18.41 -18.71
N ARG A 229 0.27 17.14 -19.12
CA ARG A 229 -0.19 16.75 -20.46
C ARG A 229 -1.71 16.86 -20.62
N LEU A 230 -2.49 16.50 -19.61
CA LEU A 230 -3.95 16.67 -19.61
C LEU A 230 -4.30 18.15 -19.77
N LYS A 231 -3.63 19.04 -19.02
CA LYS A 231 -3.78 20.49 -19.14
C LYS A 231 -3.40 21.00 -20.53
N ALA A 232 -2.28 20.55 -21.07
CA ALA A 232 -1.83 20.95 -22.42
C ALA A 232 -2.77 20.48 -23.54
N THR A 233 -3.53 19.41 -23.30
CA THR A 233 -4.51 18.85 -24.26
C THR A 233 -5.96 19.25 -23.96
N GLN A 234 -6.19 20.13 -22.99
CA GLN A 234 -7.51 20.58 -22.54
C GLN A 234 -8.45 19.42 -22.14
N ARG A 235 -7.87 18.32 -21.64
CA ARG A 235 -8.60 17.17 -21.12
C ARG A 235 -8.84 17.36 -19.61
N LYS A 236 -9.90 16.74 -19.08
CA LYS A 236 -10.18 16.82 -17.64
C LYS A 236 -9.00 16.22 -16.85
N PRO A 237 -8.56 16.88 -15.76
CA PRO A 237 -7.36 16.52 -14.99
C PRO A 237 -7.55 15.24 -14.15
N ASP A 238 -8.79 14.84 -13.90
CA ASP A 238 -9.10 13.68 -13.07
C ASP A 238 -9.00 12.37 -13.88
N SER A 239 -7.78 11.87 -14.03
CA SER A 239 -7.51 10.60 -14.69
C SER A 239 -6.83 9.63 -13.73
N ASP A 240 -7.52 8.54 -13.40
CA ASP A 240 -6.98 7.36 -12.73
C ASP A 240 -5.80 6.69 -13.48
N LEU A 241 -5.40 7.21 -14.65
CA LEU A 241 -4.31 6.67 -15.48
C LEU A 241 -3.02 6.48 -14.69
N TRP A 242 -2.64 7.43 -13.84
CA TRP A 242 -1.42 7.31 -13.04
C TRP A 242 -1.49 6.09 -12.10
N HIS A 243 -2.67 5.82 -11.53
CA HIS A 243 -2.87 4.71 -10.59
C HIS A 243 -2.84 3.36 -11.31
N VAL A 244 -3.39 3.30 -12.53
CA VAL A 244 -3.28 2.10 -13.40
C VAL A 244 -1.82 1.82 -13.76
N VAL A 245 -1.06 2.86 -14.11
CA VAL A 245 0.36 2.75 -14.44
C VAL A 245 1.19 2.31 -13.22
N GLN A 246 0.89 2.79 -12.02
CA GLN A 246 1.52 2.35 -10.78
C GLN A 246 1.28 0.86 -10.52
N PHE A 247 0.01 0.41 -10.55
CA PHE A 247 -0.33 -1.01 -10.38
C PHE A 247 0.41 -1.89 -11.40
N TYR A 248 0.43 -1.47 -12.66
CA TYR A 248 1.13 -2.17 -13.71
C TYR A 248 2.63 -2.27 -13.45
N THR A 249 3.25 -1.14 -13.11
CA THR A 249 4.70 -1.05 -12.90
C THR A 249 5.15 -1.91 -11.73
N VAL A 250 4.49 -1.78 -10.58
CA VAL A 250 4.85 -2.53 -9.37
C VAL A 250 4.62 -4.02 -9.58
N GLY A 251 3.47 -4.41 -10.14
CA GLY A 251 3.16 -5.81 -10.43
C GLY A 251 4.16 -6.45 -11.39
N ALA A 252 4.52 -5.77 -12.48
CA ALA A 252 5.51 -6.25 -13.45
C ALA A 252 6.91 -6.40 -12.81
N VAL A 253 7.35 -5.42 -12.02
CA VAL A 253 8.65 -5.47 -11.35
C VAL A 253 8.73 -6.61 -10.33
N VAL A 254 7.68 -6.81 -9.52
CA VAL A 254 7.61 -7.91 -8.55
C VAL A 254 7.59 -9.26 -9.24
N LYS A 255 6.78 -9.41 -10.29
CA LYS A 255 6.73 -10.63 -11.12
C LYS A 255 8.10 -10.97 -11.69
N ASP A 256 8.81 -9.99 -12.23
CA ASP A 256 10.16 -10.17 -12.77
C ASP A 256 11.18 -10.52 -11.69
N ALA A 257 11.09 -9.91 -10.51
CA ALA A 257 11.97 -10.24 -9.38
C ALA A 257 11.79 -11.71 -8.95
N TYR A 258 10.54 -12.14 -8.76
CA TYR A 258 10.21 -13.53 -8.43
C TYR A 258 10.66 -14.51 -9.52
N LYS A 259 10.42 -14.18 -10.79
CA LYS A 259 10.79 -15.05 -11.90
C LYS A 259 12.31 -15.19 -12.04
N ARG A 260 13.05 -14.09 -11.96
CA ARG A 260 14.51 -14.09 -12.15
C ARG A 260 15.26 -14.73 -11.00
N ARG A 261 14.83 -14.48 -9.76
CA ARG A 261 15.53 -15.01 -8.58
C ARG A 261 15.23 -16.49 -8.36
N ASP A 262 13.97 -16.90 -8.49
CA ASP A 262 13.53 -18.23 -8.05
C ASP A 262 12.63 -18.98 -9.04
N GLY A 263 12.45 -18.46 -10.25
CA GLY A 263 11.68 -19.13 -11.30
C GLY A 263 10.15 -19.14 -11.06
N ILE A 264 9.69 -18.48 -10.00
CA ILE A 264 8.28 -18.41 -9.60
C ILE A 264 7.46 -17.74 -10.70
N ASP A 265 6.41 -18.43 -11.16
CA ASP A 265 5.43 -17.86 -12.08
C ASP A 265 4.32 -17.18 -11.28
N TYR A 266 4.46 -15.87 -11.11
CA TYR A 266 3.56 -15.06 -10.30
C TYR A 266 2.54 -14.34 -11.18
N GLU A 267 1.26 -14.46 -10.81
CA GLU A 267 0.17 -13.64 -11.34
C GLU A 267 0.02 -12.39 -10.46
N THR A 268 0.07 -11.21 -11.08
CA THR A 268 0.04 -9.93 -10.34
C THR A 268 -1.28 -9.77 -9.59
N TYR A 269 -1.28 -8.96 -8.52
CA TYR A 269 -2.50 -8.65 -7.78
C TYR A 269 -3.59 -8.09 -8.70
N ALA A 270 -3.21 -7.17 -9.59
CA ALA A 270 -4.16 -6.54 -10.52
C ALA A 270 -4.77 -7.54 -11.52
N ASP A 271 -3.98 -8.47 -12.04
CA ASP A 271 -4.45 -9.51 -12.96
C ASP A 271 -5.37 -10.51 -12.25
N LYS A 272 -4.90 -11.07 -11.13
CA LYS A 272 -5.61 -12.07 -10.33
C LYS A 272 -6.91 -11.53 -9.76
N GLY A 273 -6.89 -10.27 -9.31
CA GLY A 273 -8.05 -9.56 -8.76
C GLY A 273 -9.01 -9.02 -9.81
N GLY A 274 -8.68 -9.13 -11.11
CA GLY A 274 -9.50 -8.59 -12.19
C GLY A 274 -9.62 -7.06 -12.17
N VAL A 275 -8.64 -6.37 -11.61
CA VAL A 275 -8.64 -4.90 -11.45
C VAL A 275 -8.76 -4.21 -12.81
N TYR A 276 -8.02 -4.69 -13.81
CA TYR A 276 -8.08 -4.21 -15.19
C TYR A 276 -9.36 -4.60 -15.95
N LYS A 277 -10.23 -5.44 -15.38
CA LYS A 277 -11.51 -5.83 -15.99
C LYS A 277 -12.69 -5.03 -15.46
N GLY A 278 -12.47 -4.23 -14.41
CA GLY A 278 -13.48 -3.39 -13.78
C GLY A 278 -13.46 -1.96 -14.31
N TYR A 279 -13.48 -1.00 -13.38
CA TYR A 279 -13.51 0.44 -13.67
C TYR A 279 -12.37 0.91 -14.60
N TRP A 280 -11.20 0.27 -14.54
CA TRP A 280 -10.03 0.61 -15.36
C TRP A 280 -9.93 -0.13 -16.70
N ALA A 281 -10.94 -0.91 -17.09
CA ALA A 281 -10.95 -1.60 -18.38
C ALA A 281 -10.66 -0.68 -19.60
N PRO A 282 -11.13 0.58 -19.64
CA PRO A 282 -10.79 1.49 -20.73
C PRO A 282 -9.33 1.96 -20.75
N LEU A 283 -8.63 1.91 -19.61
CA LEU A 283 -7.25 2.42 -19.45
C LEU A 283 -6.22 1.31 -19.67
N ALA A 284 -6.54 0.08 -19.28
CA ALA A 284 -5.59 -1.04 -19.29
C ALA A 284 -4.91 -1.28 -20.66
N PRO A 285 -5.61 -1.26 -21.81
CA PRO A 285 -4.96 -1.44 -23.12
C PRO A 285 -3.95 -0.33 -23.47
N LEU A 286 -4.16 0.89 -22.98
CA LEU A 286 -3.22 2.01 -23.19
C LEU A 286 -1.94 1.79 -22.39
N VAL A 287 -2.07 1.38 -21.13
CA VAL A 287 -0.92 1.06 -20.27
C VAL A 287 -0.15 -0.14 -20.84
N GLU A 288 -0.83 -1.22 -21.21
CA GLU A 288 -0.19 -2.43 -21.77
C GLU A 288 0.55 -2.15 -23.10
N SER A 289 0.06 -1.22 -23.93
CA SER A 289 0.72 -0.90 -25.20
C SER A 289 1.83 0.14 -25.06
N GLU A 290 1.56 1.26 -24.38
CA GLU A 290 2.48 2.39 -24.32
C GLU A 290 3.47 2.26 -23.16
N TRP A 291 2.98 1.98 -21.95
CA TRP A 291 3.86 1.90 -20.78
C TRP A 291 4.80 0.71 -20.86
N ARG A 292 4.31 -0.45 -21.32
CA ARG A 292 5.16 -1.62 -21.58
C ARG A 292 6.25 -1.35 -22.59
N ALA A 293 5.94 -0.63 -23.68
CA ALA A 293 6.96 -0.26 -24.67
C ALA A 293 8.05 0.64 -24.06
N TYR A 294 7.71 1.52 -23.12
CA TYR A 294 8.70 2.27 -22.34
C TYR A 294 9.52 1.34 -21.43
N MET A 295 8.88 0.43 -20.69
CA MET A 295 9.58 -0.51 -19.81
C MET A 295 10.54 -1.44 -20.58
N ASP A 296 10.21 -1.77 -21.82
CA ASP A 296 11.04 -2.52 -22.78
C ASP A 296 12.15 -1.68 -23.44
N GLY A 297 12.24 -0.38 -23.16
CA GLY A 297 13.23 0.53 -23.74
C GLY A 297 12.97 0.96 -25.19
N LYS A 298 11.73 0.78 -25.69
CA LYS A 298 11.33 1.13 -27.07
C LYS A 298 10.89 2.58 -27.23
N GLN A 299 10.59 3.26 -26.13
CA GLN A 299 10.29 4.69 -26.08
C GLN A 299 10.75 5.29 -24.74
N THR A 300 10.78 6.62 -24.65
CA THR A 300 11.09 7.33 -23.40
C THR A 300 9.85 7.44 -22.51
N PHE A 301 10.07 7.77 -21.23
CA PHE A 301 8.99 8.07 -20.27
C PHE A 301 8.05 9.16 -20.79
N ASP A 302 8.62 10.29 -21.25
CA ASP A 302 7.83 11.42 -21.74
C ASP A 302 6.99 11.03 -22.97
N GLN A 303 7.55 10.20 -23.87
CA GLN A 303 6.81 9.67 -25.02
C GLN A 303 5.64 8.80 -24.59
N ALA A 304 5.85 7.88 -23.64
CA ALA A 304 4.79 7.02 -23.13
C ALA A 304 3.66 7.83 -22.48
N VAL A 305 3.99 8.83 -21.63
CA VAL A 305 2.99 9.72 -21.02
C VAL A 305 2.19 10.47 -22.10
N VAL A 306 2.88 11.07 -23.08
CA VAL A 306 2.23 11.79 -24.18
C VAL A 306 1.29 10.87 -24.96
N HIS A 307 1.73 9.66 -25.33
CA HIS A 307 0.93 8.71 -26.09
C HIS A 307 -0.29 8.21 -25.31
N MET A 308 -0.11 7.84 -24.03
CA MET A 308 -1.22 7.40 -23.18
C MET A 308 -2.28 8.50 -23.05
N VAL A 309 -1.88 9.72 -22.68
CA VAL A 309 -2.82 10.82 -22.46
C VAL A 309 -3.56 11.23 -23.74
N ASN A 310 -2.86 11.28 -24.87
CA ASN A 310 -3.47 11.65 -26.15
C ASN A 310 -4.51 10.61 -26.63
N ARG A 311 -4.37 9.35 -26.20
CA ARG A 311 -5.22 8.23 -26.61
C ARG A 311 -6.27 7.86 -25.58
N LEU A 312 -6.33 8.58 -24.45
CA LEU A 312 -7.38 8.38 -23.47
C LEU A 312 -8.77 8.49 -24.13
N PRO A 313 -9.77 7.70 -23.69
CA PRO A 313 -11.14 7.82 -24.18
C PRO A 313 -11.69 9.23 -23.97
N ALA A 314 -12.56 9.68 -24.89
CA ALA A 314 -13.29 10.94 -24.70
C ALA A 314 -14.13 10.89 -23.41
N ALA A 315 -14.23 12.04 -22.74
CA ALA A 315 -15.01 12.21 -21.51
C ALA A 315 -16.52 12.22 -21.78
#